data_AF-A0A811YUN8-F1
#
_entry.id   AF-A0A811YUN8-F1
#
_cell.length_a   1.000
_cell.length_b   1.000
_cell.length_c   1.000
_cell.angle_alpha   90.00
_cell.angle_beta   90.00
_cell.angle_gamma   90.00
#
_symmetry.space_group_name_H-M   'P 1'
#
loop_
_entity.id
_entity.type
_entity.pdbx_description
1 polymer ?
#
loop_
_entity_poly.entity_id
_entity_poly.type
_entity_poly.pdbx_seq_one_letter_code
_entity_poly.pdbx_strand_id
1 'polypeptide(L)' 'MPAGVSWATYLKMCAASLLSMCAGAEVVHRYYRPDLTIPEIPPKPGELKTELLGLKKRQHKPQISQQ' A
#
# COMPACT_ATOMS: atom_id res chain seq x y z
N MET A 1 -10.07 -32.97 -19.05
CA MET A 1 -9.73 -31.74 -18.30
C MET A 1 -8.31 -31.88 -17.80
N PRO A 2 -7.44 -30.86 -17.92
CA PRO A 2 -6.07 -30.96 -17.43
C PRO A 2 -6.09 -31.30 -15.94
N ALA A 3 -5.25 -32.25 -15.52
CA ALA A 3 -5.09 -32.71 -14.13
C ALA A 3 -6.34 -33.25 -13.40
N GLY A 4 -7.45 -33.54 -14.09
CA GLY A 4 -8.64 -34.17 -13.47
C GLY A 4 -9.49 -33.24 -12.60
N VAL A 5 -9.23 -31.93 -12.60
CA VAL A 5 -10.02 -30.94 -11.86
C VAL A 5 -10.94 -30.15 -12.79
N SER A 6 -12.07 -29.67 -12.25
CA SER A 6 -13.06 -28.94 -13.03
C SER A 6 -12.54 -27.57 -13.49
N TRP A 7 -13.00 -27.06 -14.64
CA TRP A 7 -12.67 -25.72 -15.12
C TRP A 7 -13.04 -24.62 -14.11
N ALA A 8 -14.16 -24.81 -13.41
CA ALA A 8 -14.60 -23.93 -12.34
C ALA A 8 -13.59 -23.89 -11.17
N THR A 9 -12.87 -24.98 -10.90
CA THR A 9 -11.82 -25.01 -9.86
C THR A 9 -10.65 -24.10 -10.23
N TYR A 10 -10.22 -24.10 -11.50
CA TYR A 10 -9.19 -23.18 -11.98
C TYR A 10 -9.64 -21.72 -11.88
N LEU A 11 -10.88 -21.42 -12.27
CA LEU A 11 -11.45 -20.07 -12.15
C LEU A 11 -11.50 -19.60 -10.69
N LYS A 12 -11.89 -20.48 -9.75
CA LYS A 12 -11.88 -20.17 -8.31
C LYS A 12 -10.48 -19.85 -7.81
N MET A 13 -9.47 -20.62 -8.23
CA MET A 13 -8.08 -20.36 -7.84
C MET A 13 -7.56 -19.03 -8.42
N CYS A 14 -7.88 -18.73 -9.68
CA CYS A 14 -7.54 -17.46 -10.31
C CYS A 14 -8.21 -16.27 -9.59
N ALA A 15 -9.50 -16.39 -9.26
CA ALA A 15 -10.20 -15.36 -8.50
C ALA A 15 -9.61 -15.19 -7.09
N ALA A 16 -9.30 -16.29 -6.40
CA ALA A 16 -8.69 -16.26 -5.07
C ALA A 16 -7.31 -15.59 -5.07
N SER A 17 -6.48 -15.83 -6.09
CA SER A 17 -5.15 -15.20 -6.19
C SER A 17 -5.26 -13.69 -6.40
N LEU A 18 -6.15 -13.25 -7.29
CA LEU A 18 -6.41 -11.82 -7.51
C LEU A 18 -6.95 -11.14 -6.25
N LEU A 19 -7.90 -11.77 -5.56
CA LEU A 19 -8.44 -11.25 -4.30
C LEU A 19 -7.35 -11.14 -3.21
N SER A 20 -6.50 -12.15 -3.10
CA SER A 20 -5.37 -12.12 -2.17
C SER A 20 -4.40 -10.97 -2.47
N MET A 21 -4.13 -10.70 -3.75
CA MET A 21 -3.28 -9.58 -4.18
C MET A 21 -3.90 -8.24 -3.80
N CYS A 22 -5.18 -8.04 -4.10
CA CYS A 22 -5.90 -6.80 -3.77
C CYS A 22 -5.96 -6.57 -2.26
N ALA A 23 -6.26 -7.62 -1.47
CA ALA A 23 -6.29 -7.54 -0.02
C ALA A 23 -4.91 -7.18 0.56
N GLY A 24 -3.82 -7.78 0.03
CA GLY A 24 -2.46 -7.45 0.42
C GLY A 24 -2.11 -5.98 0.15
N ALA A 25 -2.46 -5.46 -1.03
CA ALA A 25 -2.23 -4.06 -1.38
C ALA A 25 -3.00 -3.11 -0.44
N GLU A 26 -4.29 -3.37 -0.19
CA GLU A 26 -5.09 -2.58 0.76
C GLU A 26 -4.50 -2.60 2.17
N VAL A 27 -4.04 -3.75 2.67
CA VAL A 27 -3.42 -3.84 4.00
C VAL A 27 -2.18 -2.95 4.10
N VAL A 28 -1.30 -2.98 3.10
CA VAL A 28 -0.09 -2.13 3.08
C VAL A 28 -0.48 -0.65 3.02
N HIS A 29 -1.45 -0.29 2.18
CA HIS A 29 -1.97 1.08 2.09
C HIS A 29 -2.61 1.55 3.41
N ARG A 30 -3.37 0.69 4.09
CA ARG A 30 -4.01 1.00 5.38
C ARG A 30 -3.00 1.10 6.52
N TYR A 31 -2.01 0.22 6.54
CA TYR A 31 -1.03 0.14 7.62
C TYR A 31 0.04 1.23 7.50
N TYR A 32 0.59 1.46 6.31
CA TYR A 32 1.67 2.44 6.10
C TYR A 32 1.18 3.82 5.69
N ARG A 33 -0.10 3.98 5.28
CA ARG A 33 -0.70 5.23 4.76
C ARG A 33 0.30 6.04 3.93
N PRO A 34 0.80 5.46 2.82
CA PRO A 34 1.71 6.18 1.95
C PRO A 34 1.03 7.48 1.49
N ASP A 35 1.81 8.55 1.43
CA ASP A 35 1.37 9.81 0.84
C ASP A 35 1.44 9.62 -0.68
N LEU A 36 0.29 9.58 -1.36
CA LEU A 36 0.21 9.41 -2.82
C LEU A 36 0.31 10.75 -3.56
N THR A 37 0.61 11.84 -2.85
CA THR A 37 0.74 13.17 -3.45
C THR A 37 2.00 13.23 -4.30
N ILE A 38 1.82 13.26 -5.62
CA ILE A 38 2.90 13.49 -6.57
C ILE A 38 3.10 15.02 -6.68
N PRO A 39 4.30 15.54 -6.42
CA PRO A 39 4.56 16.96 -6.67
C PRO A 39 4.55 17.23 -8.17
N GLU A 40 3.85 18.27 -8.61
CA GLU A 40 3.79 18.72 -10.02
C GLU A 40 5.18 19.04 -10.59
N ILE A 41 6.11 19.44 -9.73
CA ILE A 41 7.50 19.74 -10.10
C ILE A 41 8.36 18.54 -9.69
N PRO A 42 9.03 17.86 -10.64
CA PRO A 42 9.90 16.74 -10.30
C PRO A 42 11.07 17.22 -9.42
N PRO A 43 11.44 16.47 -8.38
CA PRO A 43 12.57 16.82 -7.53
C PRO A 43 13.87 16.76 -8.35
N LYS A 44 14.82 17.62 -7.99
CA LYS A 44 16.15 17.59 -8.62
C LYS A 44 16.83 16.23 -8.36
N PRO A 45 17.68 15.75 -9.28
CA PRO A 45 18.43 14.52 -9.08
C PRO A 45 19.18 14.56 -7.74
N GLY A 46 18.88 13.64 -6.82
CA GLY A 46 19.48 13.56 -5.49
C GLY A 46 18.68 14.20 -4.33
N GLU A 47 17.61 14.95 -4.60
CA GLU A 47 16.73 15.54 -3.55
C GLU A 47 15.44 14.73 -3.33
N LEU A 48 15.34 13.54 -3.92
CA LEU A 48 14.17 12.69 -3.82
C LEU A 48 14.08 12.16 -2.38
N LYS A 49 13.25 12.83 -1.56
CA LYS A 49 12.96 12.41 -0.19
C LYS A 49 12.16 11.11 -0.22
N THR A 50 12.87 9.98 -0.26
CA THR A 50 12.29 8.63 -0.13
C THR A 50 11.94 8.27 1.31
N GLU A 51 12.05 9.22 2.25
CA GLU A 51 11.62 9.00 3.63
C GLU A 51 10.15 8.56 3.64
N LEU A 52 9.85 7.48 4.36
CA LEU A 52 8.49 7.04 4.65
C LEU A 52 7.77 8.18 5.38
N LEU A 53 7.06 9.03 4.65
CA LEU A 53 6.31 10.20 5.17
C LEU A 53 5.37 9.81 6.33
N GLY A 54 4.97 8.54 6.42
CA GLY A 54 4.22 7.95 7.53
C GLY A 54 4.97 7.92 8.88
N LEU A 55 6.30 7.79 8.92
CA LEU A 55 7.09 7.84 10.15
C LEU A 55 7.17 9.26 10.73
N LYS A 56 7.22 10.27 9.87
CA LYS A 56 7.30 11.69 10.27
C LYS A 56 5.97 12.21 10.84
N LYS A 57 4.82 11.76 10.31
CA LYS A 57 3.48 12.14 10.79
C LYS A 57 3.19 11.68 12.23
N ARG A 58 3.74 10.55 12.69
CA ARG A 58 3.59 10.10 14.11
C ARG A 58 4.34 10.96 15.12
N GLN A 59 5.40 11.67 14.71
CA GLN A 59 6.20 12.50 15.60
C GLN A 59 5.61 13.91 15.82
N HIS A 60 4.50 14.26 15.14
CA HIS A 60 3.88 15.58 15.22
C HIS A 60 2.44 15.51 15.74
N LYS A 61 2.22 14.77 16.83
CA LYS A 61 1.12 15.11 17.75
C LYS A 61 1.72 16.11 18.75
N PRO A 62 1.52 17.43 18.59
CA PRO A 62 2.04 18.38 19.55
C PRO A 62 1.43 18.09 20.91
N GLN A 63 2.32 17.86 21.89
CA GLN A 63 2.06 18.10 23.30
C GLN A 63 1.53 19.54 23.43
N ILE A 64 0.21 19.71 23.46
CA ILE A 64 -0.40 20.90 24.04
C ILE A 64 -0.98 20.45 25.38
N SER A 65 -0.10 20.43 26.37
CA SER A 65 -0.46 20.47 27.78
C SER A 65 0.31 21.64 28.37
N GLN A 66 -0.32 22.80 28.36
CA GLN A 66 -0.10 23.84 29.36
C GLN A 66 -1.49 24.39 29.70
N GLN A 67 -1.87 24.12 30.94
CA GLN A 67 -3.02 24.64 31.67
C GLN A 67 -2.68 26.03 32.21
#